data_AF-A0A523HCN9-F1
#
_entry.id   AF-A0A523HCN9-F1
#
_cell.length_a   1.000
_cell.length_b   1.000
_cell.length_c   1.000
_cell.angle_alpha   90.00
_cell.angle_beta   90.00
_cell.angle_gamma   90.00
#
_symmetry.space_group_name_H-M   'P 1'
#
loop_
_entity.id
_entity.type
_entity.pdbx_description
1 polymer ?
#
loop_
_entity_poly.entity_id
_entity_poly.type
_entity_poly.pdbx_seq_one_letter_code
_entity_poly.pdbx_strand_id
1 'polypeptide(L)'
;MSKAILKVYSKEWCPYCAKAKALLRSKQLEFEEVDVTSDAEAEQEMINRSKRRTVPQIFIDERSVGGYDDLSQLNATGELDRLLKIKSSIDLTKVYDVVIVGAGPAGMSAAIYATRKNLSTLIIASDIGGQLG
;
A
#
# COMPACT_ATOMS: atom_id res chain seq x y z
N MET A 1 12.96 11.56 11.39
CA MET A 1 13.19 10.42 10.47
C MET A 1 12.68 10.84 9.11
N SER A 2 13.55 10.91 8.11
CA SER A 2 13.18 11.31 6.75
C SER A 2 12.23 10.28 6.13
N LYS A 3 11.19 10.78 5.44
CA LYS A 3 10.27 10.00 4.63
C LYS A 3 11.06 9.37 3.47
N ALA A 4 10.86 8.08 3.20
CA ALA A 4 11.50 7.41 2.07
C ALA A 4 11.07 8.06 0.75
N ILE A 5 12.00 8.26 -0.18
CA ILE A 5 11.73 8.86 -1.49
C ILE A 5 11.34 7.73 -2.45
N LEU A 6 10.07 7.69 -2.86
CA LEU A 6 9.59 6.77 -3.88
C LEU A 6 9.67 7.42 -5.25
N LYS A 7 10.27 6.71 -6.22
CA LYS A 7 10.33 7.15 -7.61
C LYS A 7 9.83 6.05 -8.54
N VAL A 8 9.01 6.41 -9.52
CA VAL A 8 8.42 5.48 -10.50
C VAL A 8 8.70 5.99 -11.91
N TYR A 9 9.55 5.27 -12.64
CA TYR A 9 9.72 5.50 -14.07
C TYR A 9 8.57 4.83 -14.82
N SER A 10 7.94 5.57 -15.74
CA SER A 10 6.75 5.12 -16.46
C SER A 10 6.71 5.58 -17.92
N LYS A 11 5.73 5.08 -18.68
CA LYS A 11 5.39 5.56 -20.03
C LYS A 11 3.87 5.76 -20.13
N GLU A 12 3.40 6.68 -20.99
CA GLU A 12 1.99 7.05 -21.15
C GLU A 12 1.08 5.83 -21.39
N TRP A 13 1.50 4.91 -22.28
CA TRP A 13 0.70 3.77 -22.73
C TRP A 13 1.10 2.46 -22.06
N CYS A 14 1.32 2.49 -20.74
CA CYS A 14 1.80 1.35 -19.96
C CYS A 14 0.78 0.88 -18.91
N PRO A 15 0.06 -0.24 -19.13
CA PRO A 15 -0.94 -0.74 -18.17
C PRO A 15 -0.31 -1.18 -16.85
N TYR A 16 0.90 -1.75 -16.86
CA TYR A 16 1.61 -2.13 -15.64
C TYR A 16 2.06 -0.92 -14.81
N CYS A 17 2.34 0.20 -15.45
CA CYS A 17 2.67 1.45 -14.78
C CYS A 17 1.42 2.00 -14.06
N ALA A 18 0.25 1.95 -14.71
CA ALA A 18 -1.01 2.30 -14.07
C ALA A 18 -1.30 1.42 -12.84
N LYS A 19 -1.09 0.10 -12.95
CA LYS A 19 -1.24 -0.84 -11.82
C LYS A 19 -0.26 -0.56 -10.67
N ALA A 20 1.01 -0.30 -10.96
CA ALA A 20 2.01 0.04 -9.95
C ALA A 20 1.63 1.31 -9.18
N LYS A 21 1.26 2.37 -9.91
CA LYS A 21 0.79 3.64 -9.33
C LYS A 21 -0.47 3.46 -8.48
N ALA A 22 -1.42 2.66 -8.94
CA ALA A 22 -2.64 2.35 -8.18
C ALA A 22 -2.31 1.63 -6.86
N LEU A 23 -1.41 0.66 -6.88
CA LEU A 23 -0.95 -0.04 -5.67
C LEU A 23 -0.32 0.94 -4.67
N LEU A 24 0.61 1.77 -5.11
CA LEU A 24 1.25 2.77 -4.22
C LEU A 24 0.23 3.76 -3.63
N ARG A 25 -0.71 4.25 -4.46
CA ARG A 25 -1.79 5.15 -4.00
C ARG A 25 -2.72 4.47 -3.00
N SER A 26 -3.04 3.17 -3.17
CA SER A 26 -3.88 2.43 -2.24
C SER A 26 -3.27 2.33 -0.84
N LYS A 27 -1.94 2.40 -0.74
CA LYS A 27 -1.18 2.48 0.51
C LYS A 27 -0.96 3.91 1.02
N GLN A 28 -1.58 4.91 0.38
CA GLN A 28 -1.44 6.33 0.72
C GLN A 28 0.03 6.81 0.64
N LEU A 29 0.80 6.21 -0.28
CA LEU A 29 2.19 6.59 -0.51
C LEU A 29 2.27 7.68 -1.57
N GLU A 30 3.04 8.71 -1.28
CA GLU A 30 3.47 9.70 -2.26
C GLU A 30 4.71 9.20 -2.99
N PHE A 31 4.79 9.48 -4.29
CA PHE A 31 5.92 9.12 -5.13
C PHE A 31 6.13 10.16 -6.23
N GLU A 32 7.37 10.31 -6.66
CA GLU A 32 7.76 11.04 -7.86
C GLU A 32 7.53 10.15 -9.08
N GLU A 33 6.76 10.62 -10.05
CA GLU A 33 6.60 9.95 -11.35
C GLU A 33 7.54 10.59 -12.37
N VAL A 34 8.37 9.77 -13.02
CA VAL A 34 9.26 10.20 -14.11
C VAL A 34 8.77 9.53 -15.40
N ASP A 35 8.21 10.31 -16.31
CA ASP A 35 7.76 9.81 -17.61
C ASP A 35 8.94 9.76 -18.59
N VAL A 36 9.24 8.57 -19.08
CA VAL A 36 10.34 8.31 -20.03
C VAL A 36 9.83 8.08 -21.46
N THR A 37 8.60 8.48 -21.78
CA THR A 37 7.99 8.29 -23.11
C THR A 37 8.75 9.06 -24.20
N SER A 38 9.10 10.31 -23.91
CA SER A 38 9.79 11.22 -24.84
C SER A 38 11.07 11.82 -24.25
N ASP A 39 11.53 11.30 -23.11
CA ASP A 39 12.72 11.75 -22.40
C ASP A 39 13.80 10.66 -22.44
N ALA A 40 14.72 10.80 -23.41
CA ALA A 40 15.80 9.86 -23.62
C ALA A 40 16.86 9.89 -22.50
N GLU A 41 17.04 11.03 -21.83
CA GLU A 41 17.99 11.16 -20.73
C GLU A 41 17.46 10.42 -19.50
N ALA A 42 16.19 10.63 -19.16
CA ALA A 42 15.53 9.91 -18.08
C ALA A 42 15.42 8.40 -18.36
N GLU A 43 15.18 7.99 -19.61
CA GLU A 43 15.21 6.57 -20.00
C GLU A 43 16.61 5.97 -19.79
N GLN A 44 17.66 6.70 -20.17
CA GLN A 44 19.04 6.24 -19.99
C GLN A 44 19.43 6.18 -18.50
N GLU A 45 19.01 7.15 -17.69
CA GLU A 45 19.18 7.12 -16.23
C GLU A 45 18.50 5.87 -15.63
N MET A 46 17.23 5.64 -15.98
CA MET A 46 16.47 4.47 -15.54
C MET A 46 17.20 3.17 -15.88
N ILE A 47 17.69 3.03 -17.12
CA ILE A 47 18.44 1.85 -17.57
C ILE A 47 19.74 1.70 -16.78
N ASN A 48 20.47 2.79 -16.58
CA ASN A 48 21.75 2.77 -15.87
C ASN A 48 21.58 2.35 -14.40
N ARG A 49 20.51 2.81 -13.74
CA ARG A 49 20.20 2.51 -12.34
C ARG A 49 19.58 1.12 -12.13
N SER A 50 18.61 0.74 -12.97
CA SER A 50 17.87 -0.53 -12.82
C SER A 50 18.54 -1.73 -13.52
N LYS A 51 19.45 -1.46 -14.48
CA LYS A 51 19.95 -2.45 -15.45
C LYS A 51 18.85 -3.11 -16.29
N ARG A 52 17.66 -2.51 -16.36
CA ARG A 52 16.48 -2.98 -17.10
C ARG A 52 15.98 -1.88 -18.03
N ARG A 53 15.39 -2.28 -19.17
CA ARG A 53 14.81 -1.34 -20.16
C ARG A 53 13.29 -1.23 -20.08
N THR A 54 12.64 -2.15 -19.37
CA THR A 54 11.18 -2.22 -19.28
C THR A 54 10.64 -1.24 -18.26
N VAL A 55 9.42 -0.74 -18.49
CA VAL A 55 8.67 0.03 -17.50
C VAL A 55 7.50 -0.80 -16.94
N PRO A 56 7.05 -0.54 -15.70
CA PRO A 56 7.58 0.45 -14.76
C PRO A 56 8.93 0.02 -14.14
N GLN A 57 9.74 0.98 -13.69
CA GLN A 57 10.84 0.72 -12.73
C GLN A 57 10.60 1.54 -11.47
N ILE A 58 10.51 0.86 -10.33
CA ILE A 58 10.25 1.47 -9.03
C ILE A 58 11.54 1.52 -8.21
N PHE A 59 11.75 2.64 -7.54
CA PHE A 59 12.86 2.87 -6.63
C PHE A 59 12.33 3.34 -5.27
N ILE A 60 12.97 2.84 -4.22
CA ILE A 60 12.80 3.30 -2.84
C ILE A 60 14.17 3.84 -2.41
N ASP A 61 14.23 5.15 -2.17
CA ASP A 61 15.47 5.88 -2.02
C ASP A 61 16.41 5.60 -3.21
N GLU A 62 17.61 5.06 -2.97
CA GLU A 62 18.57 4.69 -4.01
C GLU A 62 18.47 3.22 -4.46
N ARG A 63 17.56 2.44 -3.87
CA ARG A 63 17.43 1.00 -4.14
C ARG A 63 16.41 0.76 -5.24
N SER A 64 16.82 0.04 -6.29
CA SER A 64 15.89 -0.49 -7.29
C SER A 64 15.05 -1.61 -6.68
N VAL A 65 13.72 -1.46 -6.78
CA VAL A 65 12.73 -2.49 -6.42
C VAL A 65 12.48 -3.40 -7.61
N GLY A 66 12.48 -2.86 -8.83
CA GLY A 66 12.20 -3.57 -10.06
C GLY A 66 10.87 -3.14 -10.68
N GLY A 67 10.18 -4.08 -11.33
CA GLY A 67 8.94 -3.83 -12.06
C GLY A 67 7.67 -3.95 -11.20
N TYR A 68 6.52 -4.00 -11.86
CA TYR A 68 5.24 -4.18 -11.17
C TYR A 68 5.15 -5.51 -10.43
N ASP A 69 5.64 -6.60 -11.01
CA ASP A 69 5.58 -7.92 -10.38
C ASP A 69 6.41 -7.97 -9.10
N ASP A 70 7.62 -7.40 -9.13
CA ASP A 70 8.51 -7.26 -7.96
C ASP A 70 7.81 -6.44 -6.85
N LEU A 71 7.21 -5.30 -7.22
CA LEU A 71 6.45 -4.46 -6.28
C LEU A 71 5.23 -5.19 -5.69
N SER A 72 4.47 -5.90 -6.53
CA SER A 72 3.29 -6.64 -6.13
C SER A 72 3.63 -7.77 -5.16
N GLN A 73 4.75 -8.47 -5.41
CA GLN A 73 5.26 -9.52 -4.53
C GLN A 73 5.69 -8.96 -3.17
N LEU A 74 6.42 -7.84 -3.13
CA LEU A 74 6.80 -7.18 -1.87
C LEU A 74 5.57 -6.71 -1.09
N ASN A 75 4.53 -6.25 -1.77
CA ASN A 75 3.26 -5.92 -1.13
C ASN A 75 2.59 -7.16 -0.53
N ALA A 76 2.46 -8.24 -1.30
CA ALA A 76 1.80 -9.46 -0.86
C ALA A 76 2.49 -10.13 0.34
N THR A 77 3.81 -10.01 0.43
CA THR A 77 4.62 -10.53 1.55
C THR A 77 4.67 -9.58 2.76
N GLY A 78 4.15 -8.36 2.64
CA GLY A 78 4.27 -7.30 3.65
C GLY A 78 5.68 -6.71 3.78
N GLU A 79 6.64 -7.13 2.94
CA GLU A 79 8.01 -6.60 2.94
C GLU A 79 8.04 -5.14 2.47
N LEU A 80 7.15 -4.75 1.55
CA LEU A 80 7.02 -3.36 1.09
C LEU A 80 6.76 -2.40 2.27
N ASP A 81 5.87 -2.79 3.18
CA ASP A 81 5.50 -1.98 4.34
C ASP A 81 6.67 -1.86 5.32
N ARG A 82 7.45 -2.94 5.49
CA ARG A 82 8.68 -2.93 6.29
C ARG A 82 9.74 -2.00 5.69
N LEU A 83 9.97 -2.09 4.37
CA LEU A 83 10.96 -1.27 3.66
C LEU A 83 10.64 0.21 3.78
N LEU A 84 9.37 0.56 3.60
CA LEU A 84 8.89 1.94 3.67
C LEU A 84 8.67 2.42 5.11
N LYS A 85 8.91 1.56 6.10
CA LYS A 85 8.61 1.81 7.52
C LYS A 85 7.20 2.37 7.69
N ILE A 86 6.26 1.87 6.88
CA ILE A 86 4.85 2.15 7.06
C ILE A 86 4.54 1.54 8.42
N LYS A 87 4.41 2.41 9.42
CA LYS A 87 3.95 1.97 10.71
C LYS A 87 2.56 1.42 10.47
N SER A 88 2.42 0.10 10.49
CA SER A 88 1.21 -0.49 11.04
C SER A 88 1.16 0.08 12.45
N SER A 89 0.45 1.20 12.63
CA SER A 89 0.27 1.84 13.92
C SER A 89 -0.72 0.99 14.71
N ILE A 90 -0.29 -0.24 14.99
CA ILE A 90 -0.88 -1.09 16.00
C ILE A 90 -0.28 -0.55 17.29
N ASP A 91 -1.06 0.26 17.98
CA ASP A 91 -0.72 0.64 19.33
C ASP A 91 -0.86 -0.62 20.19
N LEU A 92 0.27 -1.29 20.44
CA LEU A 92 0.33 -2.49 21.27
C LEU A 92 0.00 -2.22 22.75
N THR A 93 -0.09 -0.95 23.14
CA THR A 93 -0.53 -0.55 24.49
C THR A 93 -2.02 -0.24 24.55
N LYS A 94 -2.70 -0.15 23.40
CA LYS A 94 -4.13 0.12 23.34
C LYS A 94 -4.92 -1.11 23.74
N VAL A 95 -5.48 -1.05 24.94
CA VAL A 95 -6.45 -2.02 25.43
C VAL A 95 -7.84 -1.59 24.96
N TYR A 96 -8.59 -2.53 24.38
CA TYR A 96 -9.99 -2.35 24.05
C TYR A 96 -10.83 -3.10 25.07
N ASP A 97 -11.94 -2.51 25.51
CA ASP A 97 -12.89 -3.16 26.40
C ASP A 97 -13.63 -4.31 25.71
N VAL A 98 -13.87 -4.18 24.39
CA VAL A 98 -14.58 -5.17 23.58
C VAL A 98 -13.92 -5.34 22.21
N VAL A 99 -13.71 -6.60 21.80
CA VAL A 99 -13.30 -6.95 20.43
C VAL A 99 -14.38 -7.82 19.79
N ILE A 100 -14.83 -7.42 18.60
CA ILE A 100 -15.86 -8.14 17.83
C ILE A 100 -15.22 -8.63 16.53
N VAL A 101 -15.31 -9.94 16.27
CA VAL A 101 -14.82 -10.55 15.02
C VAL A 101 -16.03 -10.84 14.12
N GLY A 102 -16.11 -10.13 13.01
CA GLY A 102 -17.20 -10.17 12.04
C GLY A 102 -18.05 -8.90 12.02
N ALA A 103 -18.23 -8.31 10.84
CA ALA A 103 -18.96 -7.06 10.64
C ALA A 103 -20.35 -7.27 9.97
N GLY A 104 -21.01 -8.39 10.28
CA GLY A 104 -22.41 -8.63 9.89
C GLY A 104 -23.42 -7.92 10.81
N PRO A 105 -24.73 -8.14 10.60
CA PRO A 105 -25.78 -7.49 11.40
C PRO A 105 -25.63 -7.70 12.91
N ALA A 106 -25.27 -8.91 13.34
CA ALA A 106 -25.03 -9.23 14.75
C ALA A 106 -23.80 -8.50 15.31
N GLY A 107 -22.69 -8.50 14.57
CA GLY A 107 -21.46 -7.83 14.98
C GLY A 107 -21.64 -6.31 15.10
N MET A 108 -22.33 -5.68 14.15
CA MET A 108 -22.61 -4.24 14.19
C MET A 108 -23.58 -3.87 15.30
N SER A 109 -24.60 -4.70 15.51
CA SER A 109 -25.52 -4.50 16.64
C SER A 109 -24.75 -4.54 17.96
N ALA A 110 -23.91 -5.56 18.16
CA ALA A 110 -23.07 -5.67 19.35
C ALA A 110 -22.15 -4.45 19.52
N ALA A 111 -21.52 -3.97 18.45
CA ALA A 111 -20.63 -2.81 18.49
C ALA A 111 -21.37 -1.52 18.88
N ILE A 112 -22.58 -1.31 18.36
CA ILE A 112 -23.43 -0.17 18.71
C ILE A 112 -23.76 -0.21 20.21
N TYR A 113 -24.19 -1.36 20.74
CA TYR A 113 -24.53 -1.48 22.15
C TYR A 113 -23.30 -1.32 23.08
N ALA A 114 -22.14 -1.85 22.69
CA ALA A 114 -20.89 -1.66 23.43
C ALA A 114 -20.47 -0.18 23.46
N THR A 115 -20.50 0.50 22.31
CA THR A 115 -20.16 1.93 22.22
C THR A 115 -21.13 2.80 23.00
N ARG A 116 -22.42 2.47 23.04
CA ARG A 116 -23.42 3.17 23.88
C ARG A 116 -23.13 3.06 25.38
N LYS A 117 -22.35 2.07 25.80
CA LYS A 117 -21.84 1.92 27.17
C LYS A 117 -20.47 2.57 27.36
N ASN A 118 -20.04 3.39 26.40
CA ASN A 118 -18.77 4.09 26.40
C ASN A 118 -17.56 3.13 26.44
N LEU A 119 -17.74 1.91 25.92
CA LEU A 119 -16.69 0.90 25.82
C LEU A 119 -15.86 1.14 24.55
N SER A 120 -14.54 1.15 24.72
CA SER A 120 -13.60 1.17 23.61
C SER A 120 -13.72 -0.14 22.80
N THR A 121 -14.32 -0.04 21.61
CA THR A 121 -14.71 -1.21 20.81
C THR A 121 -13.88 -1.32 19.53
N LEU A 122 -13.29 -2.49 19.26
CA LEU A 122 -12.63 -2.84 18.01
C LEU A 122 -13.46 -3.87 17.24
N ILE A 123 -13.69 -3.62 15.95
CA ILE A 123 -14.28 -4.60 15.04
C ILE A 123 -13.20 -5.07 14.07
N ILE A 124 -13.10 -6.39 13.88
CA ILE A 124 -12.21 -7.03 12.91
C ILE A 124 -13.07 -7.78 11.90
N ALA A 125 -12.98 -7.45 10.61
CA ALA A 125 -13.72 -8.12 9.56
C ALA A 125 -12.97 -8.02 8.22
N SER A 126 -13.20 -8.98 7.31
CA SER A 126 -12.73 -8.89 5.92
C SER A 126 -13.56 -7.89 5.12
N ASP A 127 -14.87 -7.85 5.38
CA ASP A 127 -15.85 -7.02 4.69
C ASP A 127 -16.91 -6.53 5.69
N ILE A 128 -17.57 -5.41 5.38
CA ILE A 128 -18.66 -4.86 6.18
C ILE A 128 -20.00 -5.33 5.58
N GLY A 129 -20.87 -5.84 6.44
CA GLY A 129 -22.16 -6.42 6.06
C GLY A 129 -22.18 -7.93 6.25
N GLY A 130 -23.39 -8.49 6.28
CA GLY A 130 -23.62 -9.92 6.25
C GLY A 130 -24.59 -10.18 5.12
N GLN A 131 -24.10 -10.73 4.01
CA GLN A 131 -25.01 -11.38 3.08
C GLN A 131 -25.50 -12.65 3.77
N LEU A 132 -26.82 -12.77 3.91
CA LEU A 132 -27.45 -14.08 4.00
C LEU A 132 -27.12 -14.78 2.68
N GLY A 133 -26.06 -15.60 2.70
CA GLY A 133 -25.92 -16.69 1.75
C GLY A 133 -26.91 -17.79 2.12
#